data_AF-A0AAD9TKW0-F1
#
_entry.id   AF-A0AAD9TKW0-F1
#
_cell.length_a   1.000
_cell.length_b   1.000
_cell.length_c   1.000
_cell.angle_alpha   90.00
_cell.angle_beta   90.00
_cell.angle_gamma   90.00
#
_symmetry.space_group_name_H-M   'P 1'
#
loop_
_entity.id
_entity.type
_entity.pdbx_description
1 polymer ?
#
loop_
_entity_poly.entity_id
_entity_poly.type
_entity_poly.pdbx_seq_one_letter_code
_entity_poly.pdbx_strand_id
1 'polypeptide(L)'
;MLDRILRFLASYPILTCFLRTLLDDGKFEGLYGFAPLCKFLINNKDGVSLRDVFLLNQDKVLMESWHHPFNHAYGMTALEYLGTEPIFNKIFNNGMSCNSSIAMNKILDIYKGFQGLNSIVDVGG
;
A
#
# COMPACT_ATOMS: atom_id res chain seq x y z
N MET A 1 14.55 15.25 -11.29
CA MET A 1 14.35 14.09 -10.37
C MET A 1 13.00 13.43 -10.59
N LEU A 2 11.89 14.17 -10.55
CA LEU A 2 10.53 13.62 -10.75
C LEU A 2 10.37 12.82 -12.06
N ASP A 3 10.74 13.39 -13.21
CA ASP A 3 10.63 12.71 -14.51
C ASP A 3 11.34 11.34 -14.53
N ARG A 4 12.52 11.22 -13.90
CA ARG A 4 13.24 9.94 -13.79
C ARG A 4 12.47 8.92 -12.95
N ILE A 5 11.83 9.34 -11.86
CA ILE A 5 10.99 8.48 -11.02
C ILE A 5 9.76 8.02 -11.80
N LEU A 6 9.05 8.94 -12.46
CA LEU A 6 7.87 8.61 -13.25
C LEU A 6 8.20 7.65 -14.41
N ARG A 7 9.34 7.86 -15.07
CA ARG A 7 9.83 6.97 -16.13
C ARG A 7 10.17 5.57 -15.61
N PHE A 8 10.79 5.48 -14.44
CA PHE A 8 11.02 4.19 -13.78
C PHE A 8 9.70 3.50 -13.44
N LEU A 9 8.75 4.20 -12.83
CA LEU A 9 7.42 3.64 -12.52
C LEU A 9 6.65 3.22 -13.79
N ALA A 10 6.84 3.92 -14.90
CA ALA A 10 6.26 3.56 -16.19
C ALA A 10 6.85 2.29 -16.82
N SER A 11 8.07 1.88 -16.42
CA SER A 11 8.64 0.58 -16.81
C SER A 11 8.05 -0.62 -16.05
N TYR A 12 7.30 -0.38 -14.97
CA TYR A 12 6.72 -1.41 -14.09
C TYR A 12 5.17 -1.40 -14.06
N PRO A 13 4.51 -1.27 -15.22
CA PRO A 13 3.10 -0.85 -15.41
C PRO A 13 2.37 -0.12 -14.25
N ILE A 14 3.06 0.69 -13.45
CA ILE A 14 2.43 1.51 -12.42
C ILE A 14 1.85 2.76 -13.08
N LEU A 15 2.59 3.36 -14.00
CA LEU A 15 2.17 4.48 -14.83
C LEU A 15 2.19 4.10 -16.31
N THR A 16 1.44 4.83 -17.11
CA THR A 16 1.63 4.88 -18.57
C THR A 16 2.56 6.04 -18.92
N CYS A 17 3.31 5.93 -20.02
CA CYS A 17 4.16 7.00 -20.53
C CYS A 17 3.96 7.13 -22.04
N PHE A 18 3.71 8.35 -22.49
CA PHE A 18 3.60 8.73 -23.88
C PHE A 18 4.64 9.79 -24.19
N LEU A 19 5.48 9.55 -25.21
CA LEU A 19 6.45 10.53 -25.66
C LEU A 19 5.81 11.47 -26.67
N ARG A 20 5.84 12.76 -26.38
CA ARG A 20 5.40 13.84 -27.26
C ARG A 20 6.62 14.56 -27.82
N THR A 21 6.72 14.66 -29.13
CA THR A 21 7.75 15.48 -29.79
C THR A 21 7.39 16.95 -29.65
N LEU A 22 8.32 17.77 -29.18
CA LEU A 22 8.19 19.23 -29.17
C LEU A 22 8.64 19.76 -30.54
N LEU A 23 7.83 20.66 -31.11
CA LEU A 23 7.88 21.02 -32.53
C LEU A 23 9.17 21.72 -32.97
N ASP A 24 9.96 22.28 -32.05
CA ASP A 24 10.98 23.27 -32.41
C ASP A 24 12.44 22.85 -32.16
N ASP A 25 12.73 21.66 -31.59
CA ASP A 25 14.10 21.32 -31.20
C ASP A 25 14.43 19.81 -31.10
N GLY A 26 13.57 18.91 -31.58
CA GLY A 26 13.82 17.46 -31.52
C GLY A 26 13.84 16.90 -30.08
N LYS A 27 13.38 17.68 -29.10
CA LYS A 27 13.21 17.24 -27.73
C LYS A 27 11.90 16.47 -27.56
N PHE A 28 11.94 15.48 -26.68
CA PHE A 28 10.78 14.68 -26.30
C PHE A 28 10.33 15.04 -24.89
N GLU A 29 9.02 15.22 -24.73
CA GLU A 29 8.35 15.36 -23.44
C GLU A 29 7.65 14.04 -23.08
N GLY A 30 7.91 13.52 -21.88
CA GLY A 30 7.19 12.36 -21.35
C GLY A 30 5.89 12.79 -20.68
N LEU A 31 4.75 12.36 -21.21
CA LEU A 31 3.44 12.52 -20.60
C LEU A 31 3.08 11.25 -19.84
N TYR A 32 2.79 11.39 -18.54
CA TYR A 32 2.52 10.25 -17.66
C TYR A 32 1.04 10.18 -17.29
N GLY A 33 0.48 8.97 -17.29
CA GLY A 33 -0.89 8.70 -16.87
C GLY A 33 -0.96 7.56 -15.87
N PHE A 34 -2.10 7.39 -15.21
CA PHE A 34 -2.32 6.25 -14.33
C PHE A 34 -2.56 4.97 -15.14
N ALA A 35 -1.79 3.92 -14.86
CA ALA A 35 -2.12 2.59 -15.32
C ALA A 35 -3.19 1.96 -14.39
N PRO A 36 -3.86 0.85 -14.80
CA PRO A 36 -4.89 0.22 -13.98
C PRO A 36 -4.44 -0.15 -12.56
N LEU A 37 -3.16 -0.46 -12.35
CA LEU A 37 -2.59 -0.77 -11.03
C LEU A 37 -2.71 0.41 -10.05
N CYS A 38 -2.59 1.65 -10.53
CA CYS A 38 -2.71 2.84 -9.69
C CYS A 38 -4.05 2.91 -8.94
N LYS A 39 -5.11 2.26 -9.44
CA LYS A 39 -6.41 2.22 -8.73
C LYS A 39 -6.29 1.64 -7.31
N PHE A 40 -5.30 0.80 -7.06
CA PHE A 40 -5.07 0.20 -5.75
C PHE A 40 -4.17 1.06 -4.85
N LEU A 41 -3.47 2.04 -5.41
CA LEU A 41 -2.55 2.95 -4.70
C LEU A 41 -3.17 4.32 -4.42
N ILE A 42 -4.40 4.56 -4.88
CA ILE A 42 -5.21 5.74 -4.61
C ILE A 42 -6.45 5.33 -3.83
N ASN A 43 -6.97 6.24 -3.02
CA ASN A 43 -8.15 5.97 -2.20
C ASN A 43 -9.34 5.58 -3.09
N ASN A 44 -9.98 4.47 -2.73
CA ASN A 44 -11.24 4.04 -3.32
C ASN A 44 -12.42 4.87 -2.77
N LYS A 45 -13.65 4.51 -3.15
CA LYS A 45 -14.88 5.14 -2.66
C LYS A 45 -15.06 5.10 -1.13
N ASP A 46 -14.40 4.16 -0.46
CA ASP A 46 -14.44 3.97 0.99
C ASP A 46 -13.28 4.69 1.69
N GLY A 47 -12.48 5.47 0.94
CA GLY A 47 -11.37 6.27 1.47
C GLY A 47 -10.08 5.48 1.75
N VAL A 48 -10.00 4.21 1.36
CA VAL A 48 -8.85 3.32 1.65
C VAL A 48 -8.09 2.91 0.38
N SER A 49 -6.81 2.58 0.53
CA SER A 49 -5.97 2.05 -0.55
C SER A 49 -4.83 1.18 -0.01
N LEU A 50 -4.22 0.37 -0.89
CA LEU A 50 -3.03 -0.42 -0.55
C LEU A 50 -1.76 0.43 -0.38
N ARG A 51 -1.85 1.76 -0.58
CA ARG A 51 -0.74 2.68 -0.31
C ARG A 51 -0.24 2.52 1.12
N ASP A 52 -1.12 2.41 2.10
CA ASP A 52 -0.69 2.39 3.50
C ASP A 52 -0.03 1.04 3.86
N VAL A 53 -0.43 -0.06 3.22
CA VAL A 53 0.29 -1.35 3.30
C VAL A 53 1.69 -1.24 2.71
N PHE A 54 1.83 -0.56 1.57
CA PHE A 54 3.13 -0.30 0.96
C PHE A 54 3.98 0.61 1.85
N LEU A 55 3.42 1.69 2.42
CA LEU A 55 4.16 2.53 3.35
C LEU A 55 4.64 1.75 4.57
N LEU A 56 3.83 0.82 5.10
CA LEU A 56 4.24 -0.06 6.20
C LEU A 56 5.41 -0.96 5.83
N ASN A 57 5.30 -1.73 4.74
CA ASN A 57 6.33 -2.71 4.36
C ASN A 57 7.66 -2.06 3.93
N GLN A 58 7.60 -0.81 3.46
CA GLN A 58 8.77 -0.04 3.04
C GLN A 58 9.26 0.94 4.11
N ASP A 59 8.56 1.03 5.26
CA ASP A 59 9.04 1.82 6.39
C ASP A 59 10.37 1.26 6.90
N LYS A 60 11.26 2.15 7.32
CA LYS A 60 12.58 1.78 7.80
C LYS A 60 12.50 0.70 8.87
N VAL A 61 11.53 0.77 9.77
CA VAL A 61 11.39 -0.16 10.89
C VAL A 61 11.22 -1.61 10.42
N LEU A 62 10.33 -1.86 9.45
CA LEU A 62 10.19 -3.19 8.88
C LEU A 62 11.35 -3.54 7.95
N MET A 63 11.94 -2.56 7.27
CA MET A 63 13.07 -2.80 6.38
C MET A 63 14.33 -3.28 7.10
N GLU A 64 14.58 -2.85 8.35
CA GLU A 64 15.68 -3.40 9.17
C GLU A 64 15.54 -4.92 9.40
N SER A 65 14.30 -5.44 9.33
CA SER A 65 14.05 -6.88 9.51
C SER A 65 14.65 -7.75 8.40
N TRP A 66 15.01 -7.15 7.26
CA TRP A 66 15.73 -7.85 6.17
C TRP A 66 17.22 -8.04 6.46
N HIS A 67 17.80 -7.26 7.38
CA HIS A 67 19.20 -7.39 7.81
C HIS A 67 19.32 -8.27 9.05
N HIS A 68 18.39 -8.14 9.99
CA HIS A 68 18.33 -8.91 11.22
C HIS A 68 16.87 -9.21 11.56
N PRO A 69 16.51 -10.40 12.09
CA PRO A 69 15.14 -10.62 12.59
C PRO A 69 14.70 -9.50 13.54
N PHE A 70 13.44 -9.09 13.49
CA PHE A 70 12.93 -7.90 14.21
C PHE A 70 13.40 -7.83 15.67
N ASN A 71 13.23 -8.92 16.43
CA ASN A 71 13.63 -8.98 17.84
C ASN A 71 15.14 -8.78 18.06
N HIS A 72 15.97 -9.19 17.10
CA HIS A 72 17.40 -8.96 17.15
C HIS A 72 17.75 -7.50 16.80
N ALA A 73 17.05 -6.90 15.84
CA ALA A 73 17.26 -5.50 15.46
C ALA A 73 16.87 -4.51 16.58
N TYR A 74 15.79 -4.81 17.30
CA TYR A 74 15.17 -3.87 18.26
C TYR A 74 15.20 -4.32 19.73
N GLY A 75 15.64 -5.54 20.02
CA GLY A 75 15.73 -6.07 21.39
C GLY A 75 14.36 -6.34 22.05
N MET A 76 13.27 -6.25 21.30
CA MET A 76 11.89 -6.43 21.76
C MET A 76 11.03 -6.97 20.62
N THR A 77 9.83 -7.46 20.93
CA THR A 77 8.88 -7.88 19.91
C THR A 77 8.34 -6.70 19.11
N ALA A 78 7.83 -6.97 17.91
CA ALA A 78 7.15 -5.94 17.11
C ALA A 78 5.96 -5.32 17.84
N LEU A 79 5.23 -6.12 18.63
CA LEU A 79 4.09 -5.61 19.40
C LEU A 79 4.52 -4.65 20.51
N GLU A 80 5.60 -4.96 21.24
CA GLU A 80 6.17 -4.05 22.24
C GLU A 80 6.69 -2.76 21.60
N TYR A 81 7.35 -2.86 20.45
CA TYR A 81 7.87 -1.71 19.70
C TYR A 81 6.77 -0.74 19.24
N LEU A 82 5.59 -1.25 18.86
CA LEU A 82 4.43 -0.40 18.54
C LEU A 82 4.01 0.46 19.74
N GLY A 83 4.25 0.00 20.97
CA GLY A 83 4.00 0.76 22.19
C GLY A 83 5.00 1.88 22.44
N THR A 84 6.21 1.80 21.87
CA THR A 84 7.29 2.77 22.11
C THR A 84 7.40 3.83 21.01
N GLU A 85 6.94 3.54 19.79
CA GLU A 85 7.12 4.41 18.61
C GLU A 85 5.79 4.87 18.00
N PRO A 86 5.26 6.05 18.39
CA PRO A 86 3.95 6.53 17.96
C PRO A 86 3.79 6.70 16.44
N ILE A 87 4.87 7.10 15.76
CA ILE A 87 4.85 7.31 14.30
C ILE A 87 4.71 5.96 13.59
N PHE A 88 5.54 4.98 13.96
CA PHE A 88 5.46 3.64 13.38
C PHE A 88 4.14 2.95 13.74
N ASN A 89 3.65 3.13 14.97
CA ASN A 89 2.34 2.64 15.38
C ASN A 89 1.20 3.17 14.50
N LYS A 90 1.23 4.46 14.14
CA LYS A 90 0.26 5.04 13.22
C LYS A 90 0.35 4.42 11.82
N ILE A 91 1.56 4.23 11.29
CA ILE A 91 1.78 3.60 9.98
C ILE A 91 1.26 2.16 9.99
N PHE A 92 1.60 1.40 11.02
CA PHE A 92 1.14 0.03 11.24
C PHE A 92 -0.39 -0.05 11.27
N ASN A 93 -1.04 0.75 12.12
CA ASN A 93 -2.50 0.74 12.25
C ASN A 93 -3.20 1.14 10.95
N ASN A 94 -2.67 2.13 10.22
CA ASN A 94 -3.22 2.51 8.92
C ASN A 94 -3.10 1.35 7.90
N GLY A 95 -1.94 0.70 7.83
CA GLY A 95 -1.72 -0.44 6.94
C GLY A 95 -2.62 -1.64 7.28
N MET A 96 -2.75 -1.98 8.56
CA MET A 96 -3.61 -3.07 9.01
C MET A 96 -5.09 -2.77 8.78
N SER A 97 -5.52 -1.54 9.10
CA SER A 97 -6.91 -1.09 8.91
C SER A 97 -7.29 -1.12 7.43
N CYS A 98 -6.49 -0.53 6.54
CA CYS A 98 -6.83 -0.48 5.12
C CYS A 98 -6.87 -1.88 4.49
N ASN A 99 -5.94 -2.77 4.85
CA ASN A 99 -5.92 -4.15 4.36
C ASN A 99 -7.16 -4.92 4.82
N SER A 100 -7.51 -4.82 6.11
CA SER A 100 -8.71 -5.47 6.67
C SER A 100 -9.99 -4.94 6.02
N SER A 101 -10.14 -3.62 5.87
CA SER A 101 -11.32 -3.02 5.23
C SER A 101 -11.48 -3.47 3.77
N ILE A 102 -10.39 -3.48 2.98
CA ILE A 102 -10.44 -3.94 1.58
C ILE A 102 -10.82 -5.42 1.51
N ALA A 103 -10.21 -6.26 2.34
CA ALA A 103 -10.48 -7.69 2.37
C ALA A 103 -11.93 -7.98 2.79
N MET A 104 -12.41 -7.39 3.88
CA MET A 104 -13.77 -7.59 4.38
C MET A 104 -14.83 -7.07 3.42
N ASN A 105 -14.62 -5.91 2.79
CA ASN A 105 -15.52 -5.42 1.74
C ASN A 105 -15.62 -6.42 0.58
N LYS A 106 -14.50 -7.05 0.20
CA LYS A 106 -14.51 -8.05 -0.86
C LYS A 106 -15.18 -9.35 -0.42
N ILE A 107 -14.97 -9.79 0.82
CA ILE A 107 -15.65 -10.96 1.39
C ILE A 107 -17.16 -10.74 1.37
N LEU A 108 -17.67 -9.61 1.86
CA LEU A 108 -19.11 -9.31 1.88
C LEU A 108 -19.73 -9.26 0.47
N ASP A 109 -18.96 -8.81 -0.52
CA ASP A 109 -19.38 -8.77 -1.93
C ASP A 109 -19.58 -10.19 -2.52
N ILE A 110 -18.60 -11.07 -2.34
CA ILE A 110 -18.55 -12.36 -3.05
C ILE A 110 -19.01 -13.56 -2.22
N TYR A 111 -18.82 -13.53 -0.90
CA TYR A 111 -19.12 -14.65 -0.01
C TYR A 111 -20.56 -14.56 0.49
N LYS A 112 -21.37 -15.57 0.16
CA LYS A 112 -22.78 -15.63 0.55
C LYS A 112 -23.05 -16.48 1.79
N GLY A 113 -22.02 -17.12 2.37
CA GLY A 113 -22.19 -18.00 3.53
C GLY A 113 -22.63 -17.30 4.82
N PHE A 114 -22.69 -15.97 4.85
CA PHE A 114 -23.29 -15.22 5.96
C PHE A 114 -24.82 -15.08 5.87
N GLN A 115 -25.43 -15.42 4.74
CA GLN A 115 -26.89 -15.30 4.56
C GLN A 115 -27.63 -16.33 5.43
N GLY A 116 -28.64 -15.88 6.17
CA GLY A 116 -29.46 -16.75 7.03
C GLY A 116 -28.80 -17.19 8.32
N LEU A 117 -27.60 -16.68 8.65
CA LEU A 117 -26.99 -16.90 9.95
C LEU A 117 -27.73 -16.10 11.02
N ASN A 118 -28.05 -16.77 12.14
CA ASN A 118 -28.62 -16.13 13.32
C ASN A 118 -27.56 -15.64 14.31
N SER A 119 -26.34 -16.17 14.22
CA SER A 119 -25.22 -15.82 15.08
C SER A 119 -23.91 -16.00 14.33
N ILE A 120 -22.95 -15.12 14.59
CA ILE A 120 -21.58 -15.18 14.11
C ILE A 120 -20.66 -14.97 15.31
N VAL A 121 -19.60 -15.77 15.40
CA VAL A 121 -18.57 -15.64 16.44
C VAL A 121 -17.28 -15.25 15.76
N ASP A 122 -16.79 -14.06 16.09
CA ASP A 122 -15.47 -13.59 15.68
C ASP A 122 -14.46 -13.90 16.79
N VAL A 123 -13.63 -14.92 16.57
CA VAL A 123 -12.68 -15.38 17.58
C VAL A 123 -11.39 -14.60 17.44
N GLY A 124 -11.18 -13.62 18.33
CA GLY A 124 -10.00 -12.75 18.31
C GLY A 124 -10.09 -11.59 17.32
N GLY A 125 -11.30 -11.26 16.86
CA GLY A 125 -11.60 -10.03 16.11
C GLY A 125 -11.89 -8.82 17.00
#